data_AF-A0A8S3IFP2-F1
#
_entry.id   AF-A0A8S3IFP2-F1
#
_cell.length_a   1.000
_cell.length_b   1.000
_cell.length_c   1.000
_cell.angle_alpha   90.00
_cell.angle_beta   90.00
_cell.angle_gamma   90.00
#
_symmetry.space_group_name_H-M   'P 1'
#
loop_
_entity.id
_entity.type
_entity.pdbx_description
1 polymer ?
#
loop_
_entity_poly.entity_id
_entity_poly.type
_entity_poly.pdbx_seq_one_letter_code
_entity_poly.pdbx_strand_id
1 'polypeptide(L)'
;MVIKTLPDPLAKPIANTQLLLQRQRRSHSAPYPAFNRTEIPQQHRLPDAADLRRMCIITKNDLNRIYENLDHRQRSKDAIQQEIARKKEIAERSAQVTKHWTNTIAGARERKLEMRKIREQEEEDRKKLLDIEEEKLAAERRREHIEKAKQLKYYETDRVRTFHSALLHTEVLKERDLQIEMKKR
;
A
#
# COMPACT_ATOMS: atom_id res chain seq x y z
N MET A 1 22.99 22.87 -1.10
CA MET A 1 22.61 22.06 -2.28
C MET A 1 21.10 21.87 -2.23
N VAL A 2 20.36 22.63 -3.05
CA VAL A 2 18.89 22.67 -3.01
C VAL A 2 18.36 21.64 -3.99
N ILE A 3 17.70 20.60 -3.48
CA ILE A 3 17.09 19.53 -4.28
C ILE A 3 15.88 20.14 -5.01
N LYS A 4 16.03 20.42 -6.30
CA LYS A 4 14.91 20.76 -7.18
C LYS A 4 14.14 19.47 -7.49
N THR A 5 13.02 19.27 -6.82
CA THR A 5 12.04 18.22 -7.14
C THR A 5 11.42 18.49 -8.50
N LEU A 6 11.51 17.53 -9.42
CA LEU A 6 10.80 17.56 -10.71
C LEU A 6 9.27 17.50 -10.48
N PRO A 7 8.46 18.24 -11.26
CA PRO A 7 7.01 18.16 -11.18
C PRO A 7 6.46 16.90 -11.87
N ASP A 8 5.48 16.25 -11.22
CA ASP A 8 4.79 15.03 -11.69
C ASP A 8 4.08 15.22 -13.05
N PRO A 9 4.20 14.27 -14.00
CA PRO A 9 3.60 14.37 -15.33
C PRO A 9 2.08 14.07 -15.38
N LEU A 10 1.42 13.85 -14.24
CA LEU A 10 -0.02 13.56 -14.18
C LEU A 10 -0.84 14.57 -13.36
N ALA A 11 -0.21 15.64 -12.89
CA ALA A 11 -0.92 16.74 -12.24
C ALA A 11 -1.55 17.67 -13.30
N LYS A 12 -2.82 17.40 -13.65
CA LYS A 12 -3.61 18.31 -14.49
C LYS A 12 -3.82 19.63 -13.74
N PRO A 13 -3.63 20.79 -14.38
CA PRO A 13 -3.88 22.07 -13.75
C PRO A 13 -5.38 22.22 -13.46
N ILE A 14 -5.74 22.51 -12.20
CA ILE A 14 -7.04 23.06 -11.82
C ILE A 14 -7.04 24.51 -12.30
N ALA A 15 -7.16 24.70 -13.61
CA ALA A 15 -7.35 26.00 -14.24
C ALA A 15 -8.77 26.03 -14.81
N ASN A 16 -9.58 26.89 -14.21
CA ASN A 16 -10.75 27.53 -14.81
C ASN A 16 -11.94 26.65 -15.21
N THR A 17 -12.62 26.07 -14.23
CA THR A 17 -14.04 25.71 -14.36
C THR A 17 -14.99 26.85 -13.97
N GLN A 18 -14.55 28.11 -14.10
CA GLN A 18 -15.41 29.30 -14.08
C GLN A 18 -15.83 29.75 -15.50
N LEU A 19 -15.32 29.11 -16.57
CA LEU A 19 -15.57 29.52 -17.96
C LEU A 19 -15.97 28.36 -18.89
N LEU A 20 -16.88 27.50 -18.43
CA LEU A 20 -17.64 26.61 -19.34
C LEU A 20 -19.12 26.48 -18.93
N LEU A 21 -19.70 27.56 -18.39
CA LEU A 21 -21.11 27.68 -18.06
C LEU A 21 -21.77 28.91 -18.71
N GLN A 22 -21.15 29.44 -19.76
CA GLN A 22 -21.74 30.47 -20.61
C GLN A 22 -21.99 29.95 -22.04
N ARG A 23 -22.53 28.74 -22.16
CA ARG A 23 -23.20 28.34 -23.41
C ARG A 23 -24.67 28.65 -23.27
N GLN A 24 -25.02 29.82 -23.78
CA GLN A 24 -26.34 30.40 -23.94
C GLN A 24 -27.46 29.36 -23.97
N ARG A 25 -28.06 29.07 -22.82
CA ARG A 25 -29.49 28.77 -22.78
C ARG A 25 -30.18 30.11 -22.92
N ARG A 26 -30.35 30.56 -24.16
CA ARG A 26 -31.49 31.42 -24.50
C ARG A 26 -32.74 30.56 -24.33
N SER A 27 -33.11 30.25 -23.09
CA SER A 27 -34.50 29.99 -22.79
C SER A 27 -35.19 31.33 -23.06
N HIS A 28 -35.92 31.41 -24.17
CA HIS A 28 -37.05 32.33 -24.22
C HIS A 28 -37.99 31.90 -23.10
N SER A 29 -37.73 32.36 -21.87
CA SER A 29 -38.78 32.48 -20.87
C SER A 29 -39.60 33.67 -21.34
N ALA A 30 -40.54 33.42 -22.25
CA ALA A 30 -41.65 34.34 -22.38
C ALA A 30 -42.18 34.54 -20.95
N PRO A 31 -42.30 35.77 -20.44
CA PRO A 31 -42.94 35.98 -19.17
C PRO A 31 -44.33 35.41 -19.31
N TYR A 32 -44.62 34.33 -18.58
CA TYR A 32 -45.99 33.88 -18.44
C TYR A 32 -46.77 35.09 -17.94
N PRO A 33 -47.91 35.44 -18.57
CA PRO A 33 -48.69 36.58 -18.12
C PRO A 33 -48.99 36.37 -16.64
N ALA A 34 -48.70 37.40 -15.83
CA ALA A 34 -49.00 37.38 -14.41
C ALA A 34 -50.50 37.08 -14.27
N PHE A 35 -50.82 35.88 -13.78
CA PHE A 35 -52.19 35.52 -13.42
C PHE A 35 -52.56 36.42 -12.25
N ASN A 36 -53.34 37.47 -12.54
CA ASN A 36 -53.86 38.37 -11.52
C ASN A 36 -54.63 37.56 -10.49
N ARG A 37 -54.11 37.55 -9.26
CA ARG A 37 -54.61 36.78 -8.12
C ARG A 37 -55.81 37.47 -7.47
N THR A 38 -56.80 37.83 -8.28
CA THR A 38 -58.06 38.47 -7.84
C THR A 38 -59.27 37.92 -8.59
N GLU A 39 -59.21 36.65 -8.96
CA GLU A 39 -60.41 35.91 -9.36
C GLU A 39 -60.52 34.71 -8.43
N ILE A 40 -61.47 34.81 -7.50
CA ILE A 40 -61.99 33.66 -6.75
C ILE A 40 -62.33 32.61 -7.83
N PRO A 41 -61.74 31.40 -7.81
CA PRO A 41 -62.07 30.40 -8.80
C PRO A 41 -63.57 30.20 -8.72
N GLN A 42 -64.26 30.50 -9.83
CA GLN A 42 -65.70 30.38 -9.88
C GLN A 42 -66.04 28.97 -9.42
N GLN A 43 -66.88 28.90 -8.39
CA GLN A 43 -67.47 27.67 -7.89
C GLN A 43 -67.90 26.86 -9.11
N HIS A 44 -67.47 25.60 -9.18
CA HIS A 44 -67.72 24.71 -10.31
C HIS A 44 -69.20 24.76 -10.69
N ARG A 45 -69.54 25.58 -11.69
CA ARG A 45 -70.87 25.62 -12.26
C ARG A 45 -71.07 24.27 -12.91
N LEU A 46 -72.14 23.56 -12.54
CA LEU A 46 -72.53 22.35 -13.25
C LEU A 46 -72.64 22.71 -14.74
N PRO A 47 -71.96 21.97 -15.63
CA PRO A 47 -71.86 22.36 -17.03
C PRO A 47 -73.25 22.44 -17.66
N ASP A 48 -73.51 23.52 -18.38
CA ASP A 48 -74.75 23.71 -19.14
C ASP A 48 -74.84 22.65 -20.26
N ALA A 49 -76.04 22.37 -20.80
CA ALA A 49 -76.25 21.35 -21.83
C ALA A 49 -75.38 21.56 -23.08
N ALA A 50 -75.05 22.83 -23.39
CA ALA A 50 -74.12 23.21 -24.45
C ALA A 50 -72.65 22.93 -24.11
N ASP A 51 -72.27 23.02 -22.83
CA ASP A 51 -70.90 22.75 -22.34
C ASP A 51 -70.65 21.24 -22.20
N LEU A 52 -71.65 20.47 -21.79
CA LEU A 52 -71.58 19.00 -21.76
C LEU A 52 -71.24 18.40 -23.14
N ARG A 53 -71.73 19.01 -24.22
CA ARG A 53 -71.41 18.62 -25.61
C ARG A 53 -70.00 19.04 -26.05
N ARG A 54 -69.37 20.00 -25.36
CA ARG A 54 -68.01 20.50 -25.63
C ARG A 54 -66.96 19.87 -24.73
N MET A 55 -67.36 19.24 -23.63
CA MET A 55 -66.46 18.56 -22.71
C MET A 55 -65.95 17.26 -23.31
N CYS A 56 -64.62 17.11 -23.35
CA CYS A 56 -63.99 15.86 -23.69
C CYS A 56 -64.16 14.88 -22.52
N ILE A 57 -65.02 13.87 -22.67
CA ILE A 57 -65.16 12.79 -21.68
C ILE A 57 -63.97 11.86 -21.87
N ILE A 58 -62.95 12.03 -21.03
CA ILE A 58 -61.78 11.14 -21.01
C ILE A 58 -62.15 9.89 -20.22
N THR A 59 -62.03 8.72 -20.83
CA THR A 59 -62.26 7.45 -20.12
C THR A 59 -61.11 7.19 -19.15
N LYS A 60 -61.33 6.35 -18.13
CA LYS A 60 -60.25 5.92 -17.22
C LYS A 60 -59.06 5.31 -17.97
N ASN A 61 -59.34 4.62 -19.07
CA ASN A 61 -58.32 4.02 -19.91
C ASN A 61 -57.48 5.08 -20.63
N ASP A 62 -58.11 6.13 -21.14
CA ASP A 62 -57.41 7.26 -21.77
C ASP A 62 -56.56 8.04 -20.77
N LEU A 63 -57.04 8.23 -19.53
CA LEU A 63 -56.25 8.83 -18.45
C LEU A 63 -55.01 8.00 -18.12
N ASN A 64 -55.16 6.68 -17.97
CA ASN A 64 -54.03 5.78 -17.73
C ASN A 64 -53.00 5.86 -18.85
N ARG A 65 -53.45 5.86 -20.12
CA ARG A 65 -52.57 6.03 -21.28
C ARG A 65 -51.81 7.36 -21.23
N ILE A 66 -52.45 8.45 -20.80
CA ILE A 66 -51.79 9.75 -20.66
C ILE A 66 -50.73 9.69 -19.55
N TYR A 67 -51.04 9.12 -18.39
CA TYR A 67 -50.07 8.96 -17.30
C TYR A 67 -48.87 8.08 -17.71
N GLU A 68 -49.12 6.97 -18.39
CA GLU A 68 -48.06 6.07 -18.88
C GLU A 68 -47.12 6.77 -19.88
N ASN A 69 -47.66 7.63 -20.74
CA ASN A 69 -46.87 8.40 -21.71
C ASN A 69 -46.10 9.57 -21.05
N LEU A 70 -46.67 10.22 -20.04
CA LEU A 70 -45.99 11.26 -19.27
C LEU A 70 -44.80 10.70 -18.47
N ASP A 71 -44.96 9.51 -17.90
CA ASP A 71 -43.93 8.80 -17.13
C ASP A 71 -42.90 8.08 -18.00
N HIS A 72 -43.12 7.98 -19.31
CA HIS A 72 -42.27 7.21 -20.23
C HIS A 72 -40.78 7.58 -20.10
N ARG A 73 -40.48 8.88 -19.97
CA ARG A 73 -39.11 9.38 -19.80
C ARG A 73 -38.51 9.00 -18.44
N GLN A 74 -39.30 8.95 -17.38
CA GLN A 74 -38.84 8.54 -16.05
C GLN A 74 -38.62 7.03 -16.00
N ARG A 75 -39.60 6.23 -16.47
CA ARG A 75 -39.48 4.77 -16.59
C ARG A 75 -38.28 4.34 -17.42
N SER A 76 -38.00 5.03 -18.53
CA SER A 76 -36.83 4.76 -19.35
C SER A 76 -35.52 5.02 -18.59
N LYS A 77 -35.44 6.11 -17.80
CA LYS A 77 -34.28 6.38 -16.95
C LYS A 77 -34.13 5.35 -15.84
N ASP A 78 -35.22 4.99 -15.20
CA ASP A 78 -35.22 4.02 -14.09
C ASP A 78 -34.83 2.64 -14.60
N ALA A 79 -35.32 2.22 -15.77
CA ALA A 79 -34.89 1.00 -16.44
C ALA A 79 -33.39 1.00 -16.77
N ILE A 80 -32.86 2.11 -17.27
CA ILE A 80 -31.41 2.26 -17.53
C ILE A 80 -30.62 2.18 -16.22
N GLN A 81 -31.09 2.83 -15.15
CA GLN A 81 -30.43 2.81 -13.84
C GLN A 81 -30.43 1.42 -13.22
N GLN A 82 -31.55 0.69 -13.30
CA GLN A 82 -31.66 -0.70 -12.86
C GLN A 82 -30.71 -1.61 -13.64
N GLU A 83 -30.60 -1.44 -14.96
CA GLU A 83 -29.65 -2.18 -15.78
C GLU A 83 -28.19 -1.87 -15.43
N ILE A 84 -27.86 -0.61 -15.14
CA ILE A 84 -26.53 -0.23 -14.66
C ILE A 84 -26.24 -0.86 -13.29
N ALA A 85 -27.19 -0.80 -12.36
CA ALA A 85 -27.05 -1.39 -11.02
C ALA A 85 -26.83 -2.90 -11.11
N ARG A 86 -27.65 -3.60 -11.89
CA ARG A 86 -27.52 -5.04 -12.14
C ARG A 86 -26.15 -5.40 -12.72
N LYS A 87 -25.65 -4.64 -13.70
CA LYS A 87 -24.32 -4.85 -14.28
C LYS A 87 -23.20 -4.66 -13.26
N LYS A 88 -23.33 -3.68 -12.37
CA LYS A 88 -22.37 -3.45 -11.28
C LYS A 88 -22.37 -4.61 -10.30
N GLU A 89 -23.54 -5.07 -9.85
CA GLU A 89 -23.66 -6.21 -8.94
C GLU A 89 -23.04 -7.48 -9.55
N ILE A 90 -23.29 -7.74 -10.83
CA ILE A 90 -22.67 -8.87 -11.53
C ILE A 90 -21.14 -8.71 -11.58
N ALA A 91 -20.64 -7.51 -11.92
CA ALA A 91 -19.20 -7.25 -11.98
C ALA A 91 -18.53 -7.42 -10.62
N GLU A 92 -19.17 -6.97 -9.53
CA GLU A 92 -18.68 -7.14 -8.16
C GLU A 92 -18.63 -8.62 -7.76
N ARG A 93 -19.69 -9.37 -8.09
CA ARG A 93 -19.74 -10.82 -7.85
C ARG A 93 -18.66 -11.56 -8.64
N SER A 94 -18.47 -11.22 -9.91
CA SER A 94 -17.40 -11.78 -10.74
C SER A 94 -16.02 -11.44 -10.17
N ALA A 95 -15.80 -10.20 -9.74
CA ALA A 95 -14.53 -9.78 -9.14
C ALA A 95 -14.21 -10.55 -7.85
N GLN A 96 -15.21 -10.79 -6.99
CA GLN A 96 -15.04 -11.59 -5.77
C GLN A 96 -14.61 -13.03 -6.08
N VAL A 97 -15.21 -13.65 -7.10
CA VAL A 97 -14.84 -15.01 -7.52
C VAL A 97 -13.41 -15.03 -8.09
N THR A 98 -13.05 -14.05 -8.92
CA THR A 98 -11.70 -13.97 -9.52
C THR A 98 -10.59 -13.75 -8.50
N LYS A 99 -10.85 -13.10 -7.35
CA LYS A 99 -9.84 -12.94 -6.28
C LYS A 99 -9.27 -14.27 -5.79
N HIS A 100 -10.08 -15.33 -5.76
CA HIS A 100 -9.66 -16.65 -5.29
C HIS A 100 -9.01 -17.51 -6.39
N TRP A 101 -8.89 -17.00 -7.61
CA TRP A 101 -8.24 -17.73 -8.70
C TRP A 101 -6.73 -17.71 -8.55
N THR A 102 -6.19 -18.87 -8.20
CA THR A 102 -4.76 -19.13 -7.95
C THR A 102 -3.87 -18.84 -9.16
N ASN A 103 -4.41 -18.96 -10.37
CA ASN A 103 -3.67 -18.86 -11.63
C ASN A 103 -3.81 -17.50 -12.35
N THR A 104 -4.13 -16.43 -11.61
CA THR A 104 -4.18 -15.07 -12.18
C THR A 104 -2.78 -14.45 -12.27
N ILE A 105 -2.50 -13.66 -13.32
CA ILE A 105 -1.22 -12.95 -13.50
C ILE A 105 -0.91 -12.03 -12.30
N ALA A 106 -1.93 -11.36 -11.75
CA ALA A 106 -1.80 -10.53 -10.55
C ALA A 106 -1.34 -11.35 -9.33
N GLY A 107 -2.00 -12.47 -9.04
CA GLY A 107 -1.61 -13.37 -7.95
C GLY A 107 -0.24 -14.02 -8.16
N ALA A 108 0.19 -14.27 -9.40
CA ALA A 108 1.54 -14.72 -9.69
C ALA A 108 2.61 -13.65 -9.38
N ARG A 109 2.30 -12.37 -9.65
CA ARG A 109 3.19 -11.24 -9.30
C ARG A 109 3.27 -11.05 -7.79
N GLU A 110 2.14 -11.10 -7.08
CA GLU A 110 2.09 -11.01 -5.62
C GLU A 110 2.93 -12.11 -4.97
N ARG A 111 2.71 -13.37 -5.38
CA ARG A 111 3.54 -14.50 -4.92
C ARG A 111 5.02 -14.28 -5.20
N LYS A 112 5.39 -13.80 -6.39
CA LYS A 112 6.80 -13.50 -6.71
C LYS A 112 7.39 -12.42 -5.79
N LEU A 113 6.60 -11.40 -5.44
CA LEU A 113 7.02 -10.36 -4.50
C LEU A 113 7.17 -10.90 -3.08
N GLU A 114 6.23 -11.73 -2.62
CA GLU A 114 6.31 -12.40 -1.31
C GLU A 114 7.52 -13.32 -1.22
N MET A 115 7.75 -14.16 -2.22
CA MET A 115 8.92 -15.04 -2.28
C MET A 115 10.23 -14.24 -2.29
N ARG A 116 10.26 -13.08 -2.96
CA ARG A 116 11.42 -12.19 -2.92
C ARG A 116 11.66 -11.62 -1.52
N LYS A 117 10.60 -11.17 -0.84
CA LYS A 117 10.68 -10.67 0.54
C LYS A 117 11.17 -11.74 1.51
N ILE A 118 10.64 -12.97 1.39
CA ILE A 118 11.08 -14.10 2.22
C ILE A 118 12.56 -14.36 2.01
N ARG A 119 13.02 -14.42 0.75
CA ARG A 119 14.42 -14.61 0.42
C ARG A 119 15.31 -13.50 0.98
N GLU A 120 14.89 -12.25 0.82
CA GLU A 120 15.64 -11.09 1.33
C GLU A 120 15.76 -11.13 2.86
N GLN A 121 14.67 -11.48 3.55
CA GLN A 121 14.66 -11.66 5.01
C GLN A 121 15.61 -12.79 5.45
N GLU A 122 15.57 -13.94 4.78
CA GLU A 122 16.49 -15.05 5.06
C GLU A 122 17.95 -14.67 4.81
N GLU A 123 18.24 -13.90 3.76
CA GLU A 123 19.59 -13.41 3.47
C GLU A 123 20.08 -12.42 4.54
N GLU A 124 19.22 -11.51 5.02
CA GLU A 124 19.55 -10.60 6.12
C GLU A 124 19.78 -11.33 7.44
N ASP A 125 18.95 -12.31 7.78
CA ASP A 125 19.08 -13.06 9.02
C ASP A 125 20.35 -13.92 9.03
N ARG A 126 20.75 -14.46 7.87
CA ARG A 126 22.06 -15.12 7.69
C ARG A 126 23.23 -14.15 7.92
N LYS A 127 23.15 -12.92 7.39
CA LYS A 127 24.20 -11.91 7.60
C LYS A 127 24.33 -11.54 9.08
N LYS A 128 23.21 -11.33 9.78
CA LYS A 128 23.22 -11.06 11.22
C LYS A 128 23.89 -12.18 12.02
N LEU A 129 23.64 -13.43 11.65
CA LEU A 129 24.29 -14.57 12.32
C LEU A 129 25.80 -14.57 12.08
N LEU A 130 26.24 -14.29 10.86
CA LEU A 130 27.66 -14.16 10.54
C LEU A 130 28.32 -13.01 11.30
N ASP A 131 27.67 -11.85 11.39
CA ASP A 131 28.19 -10.69 12.14
C ASP A 131 28.41 -11.05 13.61
N ILE A 132 27.48 -11.80 14.22
CA ILE A 132 27.60 -12.29 15.61
C ILE A 132 28.77 -13.27 15.76
N GLU A 133 28.95 -14.18 14.81
CA GLU A 133 30.07 -15.14 14.82
C GLU A 133 31.43 -14.43 14.64
N GLU A 134 31.51 -13.48 13.72
CA GLU A 134 32.71 -12.67 13.49
C GLU A 134 33.05 -11.81 14.71
N GLU A 135 32.06 -11.21 15.37
CA GLU A 135 32.26 -10.43 16.58
C GLU A 135 32.82 -11.30 17.73
N LYS A 136 32.29 -12.52 17.91
CA LYS A 136 32.81 -13.48 18.90
C LYS A 136 34.26 -13.84 18.60
N LEU A 137 34.57 -14.19 17.35
CA LEU A 137 35.91 -14.56 16.94
C LEU A 137 36.91 -13.40 17.10
N ALA A 138 36.48 -12.18 16.79
CA ALA A 138 37.29 -10.98 16.99
C ALA A 138 37.56 -10.71 18.48
N ALA A 139 36.54 -10.89 19.33
CA ALA A 139 36.68 -10.76 20.78
C ALA A 139 37.64 -11.81 21.36
N GLU A 140 37.55 -13.07 20.90
CA GLU A 140 38.46 -14.15 21.28
C GLU A 140 39.90 -13.84 20.87
N ARG A 141 40.15 -13.49 19.59
CA ARG A 141 41.48 -13.09 19.12
C ARG A 141 42.04 -11.93 19.93
N ARG A 142 41.21 -10.92 20.22
CA ARG A 142 41.62 -9.78 21.05
C ARG A 142 42.02 -10.25 22.44
N ARG A 143 41.26 -11.16 23.06
CA ARG A 143 41.60 -11.74 24.36
C ARG A 143 42.92 -12.49 24.31
N GLU A 144 43.12 -13.35 23.31
CA GLU A 144 44.37 -14.11 23.12
C GLU A 144 45.58 -13.18 22.97
N HIS A 145 45.46 -12.12 22.17
CA HIS A 145 46.52 -11.12 22.01
C HIS A 145 46.84 -10.42 23.33
N ILE A 146 45.82 -10.05 24.11
CA ILE A 146 46.01 -9.42 25.42
C ILE A 146 46.66 -10.39 26.40
N GLU A 147 46.25 -11.66 26.44
CA GLU A 147 46.82 -12.68 27.32
C GLU A 147 48.29 -12.96 26.95
N LYS A 148 48.60 -13.10 25.65
CA LYS A 148 49.98 -13.25 25.18
C LYS A 148 50.84 -12.04 25.54
N ALA A 149 50.32 -10.83 25.38
CA ALA A 149 51.02 -9.60 25.78
C ALA A 149 51.27 -9.57 27.30
N LYS A 150 50.29 -9.99 28.12
CA LYS A 150 50.46 -10.10 29.57
C LYS A 150 51.54 -11.12 29.95
N GLN A 151 51.57 -12.27 29.29
CA GLN A 151 52.60 -13.29 29.52
C GLN A 151 53.99 -12.79 29.17
N LEU A 152 54.16 -12.16 28.00
CA LEU A 152 55.43 -11.57 27.60
C LEU A 152 55.90 -10.52 28.61
N LYS A 153 55.01 -9.62 29.02
CA LYS A 153 55.31 -8.61 30.05
C LYS A 153 55.69 -9.25 31.39
N TYR A 154 55.07 -10.36 31.77
CA TYR A 154 55.41 -11.09 32.98
C TYR A 154 56.82 -11.70 32.89
N TYR A 155 57.16 -12.34 31.78
CA TYR A 155 58.50 -12.89 31.53
C TYR A 155 59.60 -11.83 31.47
N GLU A 156 59.25 -10.62 31.05
CA GLU A 156 60.18 -9.49 31.04
C GLU A 156 60.56 -8.99 32.44
N THR A 157 59.78 -9.31 33.48
CA THR A 157 60.11 -8.88 34.84
C THR A 157 61.41 -9.50 35.33
N ASP A 158 62.27 -8.71 36.00
CA ASP A 158 63.62 -9.14 36.39
C ASP A 158 63.62 -10.39 37.27
N ARG A 159 62.67 -10.48 38.22
CA ARG A 159 62.51 -11.67 39.07
C ARG A 159 62.32 -12.95 38.25
N VAL A 160 61.49 -12.88 37.22
CA VAL A 160 61.19 -14.02 36.36
C VAL A 160 62.35 -14.29 35.40
N ARG A 161 63.03 -13.27 34.87
CA ARG A 161 64.22 -13.42 34.03
C ARG A 161 65.36 -14.11 34.78
N THR A 162 65.65 -13.68 36.01
CA THR A 162 66.66 -14.31 36.88
C THR A 162 66.28 -15.76 37.18
N PHE A 163 65.01 -16.03 37.50
CA PHE A 163 64.55 -17.39 37.71
C PHE A 163 64.75 -18.30 36.48
N HIS A 164 64.41 -17.83 35.27
CA HIS A 164 64.63 -18.60 34.04
C HIS A 164 66.12 -18.84 33.75
N SER A 165 66.99 -17.87 34.01
CA SER A 165 68.44 -18.06 33.87
C SER A 165 69.00 -19.11 34.83
N ALA A 166 68.49 -19.15 36.07
CA ALA A 166 68.86 -20.16 37.05
C ALA A 166 68.35 -21.55 36.63
N LEU A 167 67.11 -21.64 36.15
CA LEU A 167 66.54 -22.90 35.66
C LEU A 167 67.38 -23.47 34.50
N LEU A 168 67.70 -22.67 33.50
CA LEU A 168 68.57 -23.06 32.38
C LEU A 168 69.94 -23.54 32.88
N HIS A 169 70.53 -22.87 33.87
CA HIS A 169 71.80 -23.29 34.44
C HIS A 169 71.70 -24.68 35.08
N THR A 170 70.60 -24.99 35.78
CA THR A 170 70.40 -26.34 36.35
C THR A 170 70.25 -27.42 35.27
N GLU A 171 69.61 -27.11 34.14
CA GLU A 171 69.48 -28.03 33.01
C GLU A 171 70.86 -28.31 32.38
N VAL A 172 71.66 -27.26 32.15
CA VAL A 172 73.03 -27.38 31.63
C VAL A 172 73.92 -28.22 32.57
N LEU A 173 73.81 -28.04 33.89
CA LEU A 173 74.57 -28.85 34.85
C LEU A 173 74.18 -30.34 34.77
N LYS A 174 72.88 -30.64 34.69
CA LYS A 174 72.40 -32.02 34.53
C LYS A 174 72.88 -32.66 33.23
N GLU A 175 72.78 -31.95 32.11
CA GLU A 175 73.30 -32.42 30.83
C GLU A 175 74.81 -32.65 30.88
N ARG A 176 75.54 -31.77 31.58
CA ARG A 176 76.98 -31.90 31.71
C ARG A 176 77.37 -33.13 32.52
N ASP A 177 76.68 -33.40 33.61
CA ASP A 177 76.91 -34.60 34.42
C ASP A 177 76.68 -35.87 33.59
N LEU A 178 75.61 -35.91 32.81
CA LEU A 178 75.33 -37.01 31.88
C LEU A 178 76.43 -37.18 30.82
N GLN A 179 76.95 -36.09 30.25
CA GLN A 179 78.07 -36.15 29.30
C GLN A 179 79.35 -36.70 29.97
N ILE A 180 79.62 -36.33 31.22
CA ILE A 180 80.77 -36.83 31.98
C ILE A 180 80.61 -38.32 32.24
N GLU A 181 79.42 -38.78 32.61
CA GLU A 181 79.12 -40.20 32.77
C GLU A 181 79.31 -40.98 31.47
N MET A 182 78.81 -40.46 30.35
CA MET A 182 79.01 -41.07 29.03
C MET A 182 80.48 -41.17 28.65
N LYS A 183 81.29 -40.15 28.97
CA LYS A 183 82.73 -40.14 28.65
C LYS A 183 83.55 -41.10 29.52
N LYS A 184 83.06 -41.46 30.71
CA LYS A 184 83.71 -42.41 31.61
C LYS A 184 83.44 -43.87 31.23
N ARG A 185 82.41 -44.12 30.42
CA ARG A 185 82.14 -45.42 29.77
C ARG A 185 83.02 -45.61 28.56
#